data_AF-A0A7S1ZFU6-F1
#
_entry.id   AF-A0A7S1ZFU6-F1
#
_cell.length_a   1.000
_cell.length_b   1.000
_cell.length_c   1.000
_cell.angle_alpha   90.00
_cell.angle_beta   90.00
_cell.angle_gamma   90.00
#
_symmetry.space_group_name_H-M   'P 1'
#
loop_
_entity.id
_entity.type
_entity.pdbx_description
1 polymer ?
#
loop_
_entity_poly.entity_id
_entity_poly.type
_entity_poly.pdbx_seq_one_letter_code
_entity_poly.pdbx_strand_id
1 'polypeptide(L)'
;DDDGISSSVRLAASRSLTGGVVVEGTSGSTGISLASLCASRGHSCVIVMPDDQASEKRTTLDCLGAVVHVVRNCAISNPGHYVNVARRIAEGINEGRYGSDRDGDATDTDGDGDGDGDGVPPPPLRAAFMNQFENESNFRAHYETTGPEIWNDASGEIDAFVMSAGTGGTVSGVGSYLKERDPAIRVVLVDPPGSALYNKVKHGVAYAPQQRERSMRRHRYDTLAEGIGLDRVTRNFAAGYDAGVVDDALSLSDQEAVDVAHWLLREEGLFV
;
A
#
# COMPACT_ATOMS: atom_id res chain seq x y z
N ASP A 1 10.25 7.52 -17.09
CA ASP A 1 11.28 8.53 -17.45
C ASP A 1 11.06 9.77 -16.60
N ASP A 2 12.13 10.51 -16.30
CA ASP A 2 12.10 11.59 -15.29
C ASP A 2 11.15 12.74 -15.67
N ASP A 3 10.86 12.95 -16.96
CA ASP A 3 9.87 13.91 -17.43
C ASP A 3 8.44 13.57 -16.99
N GLY A 4 8.10 12.28 -17.01
CA GLY A 4 6.80 11.78 -16.56
C GLY A 4 6.62 11.91 -15.04
N ILE A 5 7.71 11.79 -14.29
CA ILE A 5 7.71 12.01 -12.85
C ILE A 5 7.54 13.50 -12.55
N SER A 6 8.32 14.35 -13.22
CA SER A 6 8.27 15.80 -13.00
C SER A 6 6.89 16.39 -13.28
N SER A 7 6.22 15.96 -14.35
CA SER A 7 4.84 16.37 -14.65
C SER A 7 3.85 15.91 -13.58
N SER A 8 4.00 14.67 -13.08
CA SER A 8 3.15 14.15 -11.99
C SER A 8 3.33 14.96 -10.70
N VAL A 9 4.58 15.33 -10.37
CA VAL A 9 4.89 16.13 -9.17
C VAL A 9 4.33 17.56 -9.31
N ARG A 10 4.47 18.20 -10.47
CA ARG A 10 3.87 19.54 -10.71
C ARG A 10 2.35 19.52 -10.57
N LEU A 11 1.68 18.49 -11.08
CA LEU A 11 0.24 18.33 -10.91
C LEU A 11 -0.15 18.10 -9.44
N ALA A 12 0.63 17.31 -8.70
CA ALA A 12 0.39 17.10 -7.28
C ALA A 12 0.63 18.39 -6.47
N ALA A 13 1.62 19.18 -6.85
CA ALA A 13 1.92 20.46 -6.24
C ALA A 13 0.77 21.47 -6.44
N SER A 14 0.22 21.56 -7.65
CA SER A 14 -0.90 22.47 -7.93
C SER A 14 -2.19 22.09 -7.20
N ARG A 15 -2.38 20.80 -6.87
CA ARG A 15 -3.53 20.30 -6.10
C ARG A 15 -3.37 20.39 -4.58
N SER A 16 -2.16 20.60 -4.06
CA SER A 16 -1.94 20.65 -2.60
C SER A 16 -2.22 22.05 -2.04
N LEU A 17 -3.18 22.13 -1.11
CA LEU A 17 -3.53 23.35 -0.37
C LEU A 17 -2.58 23.60 0.81
N THR A 18 -1.97 22.54 1.30
CA THR A 18 -1.13 22.55 2.52
C THR A 18 0.37 22.54 2.20
N GLY A 19 0.75 22.28 0.95
CA GLY A 19 2.13 21.95 0.57
C GLY A 19 2.49 20.48 0.89
N GLY A 20 1.63 19.73 1.57
CA GLY A 20 1.84 18.30 1.84
C GLY A 20 1.48 17.43 0.65
N VAL A 21 2.36 16.48 0.34
CA VAL A 21 2.20 15.46 -0.71
C VAL A 21 2.36 14.07 -0.10
N VAL A 22 1.34 13.24 -0.14
CA VAL A 22 1.42 11.84 0.27
C VAL A 22 1.78 11.01 -0.95
N VAL A 23 2.81 10.17 -0.84
CA VAL A 23 3.27 9.32 -1.93
C VAL A 23 3.22 7.86 -1.49
N GLU A 24 2.65 6.98 -2.31
CA GLU A 24 2.59 5.54 -2.03
C GLU A 24 2.73 4.72 -3.31
N GLY A 25 3.43 3.59 -3.18
CA GLY A 25 3.49 2.57 -4.21
C GLY A 25 2.38 1.54 -3.98
N THR A 26 1.26 1.68 -4.66
CA THR A 26 0.10 0.80 -4.51
C THR A 26 -0.85 0.94 -5.68
N SER A 27 -1.63 -0.10 -5.96
CA SER A 27 -2.75 -0.06 -6.89
C SER A 27 -4.09 -0.28 -6.21
N GLY A 28 -4.11 -0.60 -4.91
CA GLY A 28 -5.26 -1.15 -4.21
C GLY A 28 -5.91 -0.22 -3.18
N SER A 29 -6.55 -0.84 -2.19
CA SER A 29 -7.32 -0.19 -1.11
C SER A 29 -6.51 0.87 -0.34
N THR A 30 -5.22 0.64 -0.12
CA THR A 30 -4.31 1.62 0.51
C THR A 30 -4.30 2.94 -0.27
N GLY A 31 -4.21 2.88 -1.60
CA GLY A 31 -4.16 4.07 -2.44
C GLY A 31 -5.48 4.85 -2.40
N ILE A 32 -6.60 4.13 -2.48
CA ILE A 32 -7.95 4.70 -2.40
C ILE A 32 -8.17 5.39 -1.05
N SER A 33 -7.73 4.75 0.04
CA SER A 33 -7.85 5.28 1.40
C SER A 33 -7.00 6.54 1.59
N LEU A 34 -5.74 6.51 1.15
CA LEU A 34 -4.84 7.67 1.22
C LEU A 34 -5.34 8.83 0.36
N ALA A 35 -5.83 8.56 -0.86
CA ALA A 35 -6.39 9.57 -1.74
C ALA A 35 -7.61 10.25 -1.07
N SER A 36 -8.52 9.46 -0.51
CA SER A 36 -9.70 9.97 0.21
C SER A 36 -9.32 10.83 1.41
N LEU A 37 -8.34 10.37 2.22
CA LEU A 37 -7.83 11.11 3.38
C LEU A 37 -7.15 12.42 2.96
N CYS A 38 -6.35 12.40 1.90
CA CYS A 38 -5.67 13.58 1.37
C CYS A 38 -6.67 14.63 0.87
N ALA A 39 -7.67 14.19 0.10
CA ALA A 39 -8.75 15.05 -0.36
C ALA A 39 -9.49 15.73 0.80
N SER A 40 -9.78 14.99 1.88
CA SER A 40 -10.45 15.54 3.08
C SER A 40 -9.58 16.53 3.87
N ARG A 41 -8.25 16.45 3.77
CA ARG A 41 -7.29 17.25 4.55
C ARG A 41 -6.57 18.34 3.74
N GLY A 42 -6.83 18.45 2.44
CA GLY A 42 -6.15 19.42 1.56
C GLY A 42 -4.69 19.07 1.24
N HIS A 43 -4.28 17.81 1.43
CA HIS A 43 -3.02 17.29 0.91
C HIS A 43 -3.23 16.78 -0.51
N SER A 44 -2.17 16.73 -1.32
CA SER A 44 -2.21 15.99 -2.57
C SER A 44 -1.72 14.55 -2.35
N CYS A 45 -2.15 13.65 -3.23
CA CYS A 45 -1.78 12.25 -3.19
C CYS A 45 -1.18 11.84 -4.54
N VAL A 46 0.00 11.24 -4.52
CA VAL A 46 0.65 10.62 -5.69
C VAL A 46 0.67 9.12 -5.48
N ILE A 47 -0.01 8.39 -6.35
CA ILE A 47 -0.06 6.93 -6.34
C ILE A 47 0.76 6.40 -7.50
N VAL A 48 1.80 5.63 -7.18
CA VAL A 48 2.58 4.91 -8.18
C VAL A 48 2.07 3.48 -8.28
N MET A 49 1.57 3.10 -9.45
CA MET A 49 0.97 1.78 -9.67
C MET A 49 1.56 1.08 -10.90
N PRO A 50 1.62 -0.26 -10.92
CA PRO A 50 2.04 -1.00 -12.11
C PRO A 50 1.00 -0.96 -13.24
N ASP A 51 1.44 -1.24 -14.47
CA ASP A 51 0.67 -1.13 -15.72
C ASP A 51 -0.26 -2.32 -16.01
N ASP A 52 -0.24 -3.35 -15.16
CA ASP A 52 -1.02 -4.59 -15.28
C ASP A 52 -2.23 -4.65 -14.34
N GLN A 53 -2.57 -3.52 -13.71
CA GLN A 53 -3.65 -3.42 -12.75
C GLN A 53 -4.97 -3.01 -13.42
N ALA A 54 -6.09 -3.40 -12.82
CA ALA A 54 -7.42 -3.08 -13.32
C ALA A 54 -7.62 -1.56 -13.52
N SER A 55 -8.17 -1.19 -14.68
CA SER A 55 -8.36 0.20 -15.10
C SER A 55 -9.29 0.98 -14.18
N GLU A 56 -10.25 0.30 -13.59
CA GLU A 56 -11.26 0.76 -12.65
C GLU A 56 -10.63 1.37 -11.39
N LYS A 57 -9.48 0.81 -10.96
CA LYS A 57 -8.74 1.33 -9.80
C LYS A 57 -8.10 2.68 -10.11
N ARG A 58 -7.51 2.81 -11.30
CA ARG A 58 -6.98 4.10 -11.77
C ARG A 58 -8.09 5.14 -11.86
N THR A 59 -9.22 4.79 -12.48
CA THR A 59 -10.38 5.69 -12.56
C THR A 59 -10.85 6.13 -11.17
N THR A 60 -10.94 5.20 -10.22
CA THR A 60 -11.32 5.51 -8.83
C THR A 60 -10.35 6.49 -8.17
N LEU A 61 -9.03 6.26 -8.30
CA LEU A 61 -8.01 7.16 -7.78
C LEU A 61 -8.04 8.55 -8.41
N ASP A 62 -8.23 8.62 -9.73
CA ASP A 62 -8.36 9.89 -10.46
C ASP A 62 -9.61 10.65 -10.00
N CYS A 63 -10.75 9.97 -9.79
CA CYS A 63 -11.98 10.57 -9.25
C CYS A 63 -11.79 11.11 -7.82
N LEU A 64 -10.92 10.50 -7.01
CA LEU A 64 -10.57 10.97 -5.67
C LEU A 64 -9.53 12.11 -5.69
N GLY A 65 -9.10 12.56 -6.88
CA GLY A 65 -8.15 13.66 -7.04
C GLY A 65 -6.69 13.26 -6.86
N ALA A 66 -6.38 11.96 -6.75
CA ALA A 66 -5.00 11.48 -6.75
C ALA A 66 -4.32 11.75 -8.11
N VAL A 67 -3.01 11.85 -8.09
CA VAL A 67 -2.17 11.84 -9.28
C VAL A 67 -1.62 10.42 -9.44
N VAL A 68 -2.06 9.72 -10.48
CA VAL A 68 -1.65 8.35 -10.74
C VAL A 68 -0.46 8.31 -11.70
N HIS A 69 0.68 7.80 -11.22
CA HIS A 69 1.88 7.56 -12.03
C HIS A 69 2.01 6.06 -12.33
N VAL A 70 1.82 5.69 -13.60
CA VAL A 70 1.88 4.29 -14.03
C VAL A 70 3.30 3.91 -14.43
N VAL A 71 3.79 2.78 -13.93
CA VAL A 71 5.11 2.23 -14.26
C VAL A 71 4.99 0.79 -14.75
N ARG A 72 6.01 0.29 -15.46
CA ARG A 72 6.02 -1.12 -15.87
C ARG A 72 6.14 -2.04 -14.67
N ASN A 73 5.35 -3.11 -14.63
CA ASN A 73 5.57 -4.16 -13.64
C ASN A 73 6.96 -4.81 -13.81
N CYS A 74 7.65 -4.99 -12.68
CA CYS A 74 8.98 -5.56 -12.56
C CYS A 74 9.20 -6.04 -11.11
N ALA A 75 10.28 -6.77 -10.84
CA ALA A 75 10.61 -7.23 -9.49
C ALA A 75 11.06 -6.07 -8.57
N ILE A 76 10.87 -6.22 -7.25
CA ILE A 76 11.26 -5.20 -6.24
C ILE A 76 12.75 -4.82 -6.27
N SER A 77 13.62 -5.71 -6.72
CA SER A 77 15.05 -5.44 -6.91
C SER A 77 15.34 -4.46 -8.05
N ASN A 78 14.37 -4.25 -8.96
CA ASN A 78 14.50 -3.29 -10.05
C ASN A 78 14.22 -1.85 -9.55
N PRO A 79 15.09 -0.87 -9.86
CA PRO A 79 14.86 0.54 -9.51
C PRO A 79 13.58 1.17 -10.11
N GLY A 80 12.98 0.53 -11.12
CA GLY A 80 11.72 0.90 -11.75
C GLY A 80 10.47 0.31 -11.07
N HIS A 81 10.62 -0.51 -10.03
CA HIS A 81 9.49 -1.06 -9.28
C HIS A 81 8.67 0.07 -8.65
N TYR A 82 7.34 -0.02 -8.69
CA TYR A 82 6.42 1.04 -8.26
C TYR A 82 6.70 1.58 -6.85
N VAL A 83 7.05 0.71 -5.88
CA VAL A 83 7.48 1.12 -4.52
C VAL A 83 8.77 1.95 -4.54
N ASN A 84 9.77 1.57 -5.34
CA ASN A 84 11.05 2.27 -5.43
C ASN A 84 10.88 3.63 -6.15
N VAL A 85 10.03 3.67 -7.17
CA VAL A 85 9.66 4.93 -7.83
C VAL A 85 8.92 5.86 -6.87
N ALA A 86 7.93 5.36 -6.13
CA ALA A 86 7.22 6.14 -5.11
C ALA A 86 8.17 6.74 -4.07
N ARG A 87 9.10 5.94 -3.54
CA ARG A 87 10.14 6.42 -2.62
C ARG A 87 10.97 7.55 -3.25
N ARG A 88 11.47 7.35 -4.47
CA ARG A 88 12.30 8.33 -5.18
C ARG A 88 11.54 9.63 -5.47
N ILE A 89 10.25 9.56 -5.76
CA ILE A 89 9.40 10.75 -5.93
C ILE A 89 9.35 11.55 -4.63
N ALA A 90 9.07 10.90 -3.49
CA ALA A 90 8.99 11.58 -2.21
C ALA A 90 10.33 12.20 -1.80
N GLU A 91 11.43 11.45 -1.94
CA GLU A 91 12.79 11.95 -1.69
C GLU A 91 13.10 13.14 -2.59
N GLY A 92 12.79 13.06 -3.89
CA GLY A 92 13.06 14.14 -4.83
C GLY A 92 12.24 15.40 -4.57
N ILE A 93 11.00 15.28 -4.08
CA ILE A 93 10.22 16.44 -3.61
C ILE A 93 10.92 17.09 -2.42
N ASN A 94 11.33 16.30 -1.42
CA ASN A 94 11.97 16.82 -0.21
C ASN A 94 13.37 17.40 -0.46
N GLU A 95 14.05 16.94 -1.51
CA GLU A 95 15.34 17.47 -1.98
C GLU A 95 15.19 18.66 -2.93
N GLY A 96 13.96 19.06 -3.28
CA GLY A 96 13.69 20.16 -4.21
C GLY A 96 13.98 19.86 -5.69
N ARG A 97 14.17 18.59 -6.07
CA ARG A 97 14.56 18.18 -7.43
C ARG A 97 13.56 18.55 -8.52
N TYR A 98 12.29 18.71 -8.18
CA TYR A 98 11.23 18.88 -9.17
C TYR A 98 10.87 20.34 -9.43
N GLY A 99 11.48 21.29 -8.70
CA GLY A 99 11.14 22.70 -8.75
C GLY A 99 9.70 22.94 -8.29
N SER A 100 9.44 24.03 -7.59
CA SER A 100 8.08 24.54 -7.60
C SER A 100 8.03 25.53 -8.75
N ASP A 101 7.10 25.40 -9.70
CA ASP A 101 6.73 26.54 -10.55
C ASP A 101 6.05 27.66 -9.69
N ARG A 102 6.14 27.57 -8.35
CA ARG A 102 5.81 28.60 -7.35
C ARG A 102 7.05 29.43 -6.96
N ASP A 103 8.25 29.00 -7.33
CA ASP A 103 9.47 29.81 -7.32
C ASP A 103 9.45 30.61 -8.62
N GLY A 104 8.64 31.67 -8.65
CA GLY A 104 8.70 32.64 -9.73
C GLY A 104 10.13 33.16 -9.87
N ASP A 105 10.75 32.84 -10.99
CA ASP A 105 11.58 33.74 -11.78
C ASP A 105 12.34 34.80 -10.97
N ALA A 106 13.44 34.40 -10.34
CA ALA A 106 14.51 35.34 -9.99
C ALA A 106 15.34 35.64 -11.26
N THR A 107 14.70 36.19 -12.29
CA THR A 107 15.43 36.89 -13.35
C THR A 107 15.34 38.39 -13.11
N ASP A 108 16.50 39.02 -13.24
CA ASP A 108 16.72 40.45 -13.31
C ASP A 108 15.57 41.20 -14.02
N THR A 109 14.79 41.96 -13.28
CA THR A 109 14.10 43.13 -13.85
C THR A 109 14.07 44.26 -12.82
N ASP A 110 14.93 45.26 -13.07
CA ASP A 110 14.70 46.62 -12.61
C ASP A 110 13.33 47.08 -13.17
N GLY A 111 12.33 47.21 -12.32
CA GLY A 111 10.98 47.59 -12.75
C GLY A 111 10.08 47.94 -11.58
N ASP A 112 9.95 49.24 -11.32
CA ASP A 112 8.96 49.84 -10.42
C ASP A 112 7.55 49.34 -10.77
N GLY A 113 6.92 48.62 -9.84
CA GLY A 113 5.57 48.10 -9.99
C GLY A 113 4.92 47.91 -8.64
N ASP A 114 4.16 48.92 -8.20
CA ASP A 114 3.26 48.87 -7.07
C ASP A 114 2.21 47.76 -7.29
N GLY A 115 2.34 46.68 -6.53
CA GLY A 115 1.42 45.55 -6.52
C GLY A 115 1.20 45.07 -5.09
N ASP A 116 0.21 45.67 -4.42
CA ASP A 116 -0.33 45.21 -3.15
C ASP A 116 -0.90 43.79 -3.30
N GLY A 117 -0.06 42.80 -3.04
CA GLY A 117 -0.46 41.41 -2.84
C GLY A 117 0.07 40.95 -1.49
N ASP A 118 -0.77 41.02 -0.45
CA ASP A 118 -0.57 40.37 0.85
C ASP A 118 -0.59 38.82 0.74
N GLY A 119 -0.01 38.27 -0.32
CA GLY A 119 0.07 36.84 -0.57
C GLY A 119 1.21 36.25 0.23
N VAL A 120 0.90 35.68 1.40
CA VAL A 120 1.83 34.75 2.08
C VAL A 120 2.28 33.72 1.03
N PRO A 121 3.60 33.61 0.76
CA PRO A 121 4.09 32.66 -0.23
C PRO A 121 3.60 31.25 0.13
N PRO A 122 3.13 30.47 -0.85
CA PRO A 122 2.58 29.15 -0.58
C PRO A 122 3.62 28.29 0.15
N PRO A 123 3.18 27.43 1.10
CA PRO A 123 4.11 26.64 1.90
C PRO A 123 4.98 25.74 1.01
N PRO A 124 6.24 25.51 1.39
CA PRO A 124 7.15 24.67 0.63
C PRO A 124 6.60 23.25 0.52
N LEU A 125 6.79 22.63 -0.65
CA LEU A 125 6.36 21.25 -0.86
C LEU A 125 7.13 20.30 0.04
N ARG A 126 6.40 19.41 0.71
CA ARG A 126 6.96 18.33 1.52
C ARG A 126 6.24 17.05 1.20
N ALA A 127 6.99 15.97 1.04
CA ALA A 127 6.44 14.67 0.72
C ALA A 127 6.63 13.65 1.83
N ALA A 128 5.62 12.82 2.05
CA ALA A 128 5.67 11.65 2.93
C ALA A 128 5.49 10.39 2.10
N PHE A 129 6.52 9.52 2.08
CA PHE A 129 6.40 8.18 1.53
C PHE A 129 5.82 7.25 2.60
N MET A 130 4.59 6.77 2.39
CA MET A 130 3.83 6.06 3.44
C MET A 130 4.36 4.65 3.69
N ASN A 131 4.91 4.00 2.66
CA ASN A 131 5.64 2.74 2.73
C ASN A 131 4.87 1.63 3.47
N GLN A 132 3.65 1.33 3.03
CA GLN A 132 2.76 0.36 3.69
C GLN A 132 3.38 -1.00 4.05
N PHE A 133 4.43 -1.44 3.34
CA PHE A 133 5.09 -2.71 3.61
C PHE A 133 6.01 -2.66 4.84
N GLU A 134 6.75 -1.56 5.02
CA GLU A 134 7.77 -1.46 6.09
C GLU A 134 7.40 -0.49 7.21
N ASN A 135 6.33 0.29 7.05
CA ASN A 135 5.86 1.21 8.08
C ASN A 135 5.02 0.46 9.12
N GLU A 136 5.48 0.40 10.37
CA GLU A 136 4.81 -0.28 11.48
C GLU A 136 3.47 0.36 11.86
N SER A 137 3.18 1.59 11.41
CA SER A 137 1.86 2.20 11.60
C SER A 137 0.75 1.33 11.01
N ASN A 138 1.05 0.53 9.97
CA ASN A 138 0.13 -0.43 9.39
C ASN A 138 -0.23 -1.55 10.40
N PHE A 139 0.77 -2.28 10.90
CA PHE A 139 0.59 -3.27 11.97
C PHE A 139 -0.11 -2.68 13.20
N ARG A 140 0.36 -1.51 13.67
CA ARG A 140 -0.14 -0.87 14.88
C ARG A 140 -1.59 -0.45 14.77
N ALA A 141 -2.04 0.04 13.61
CA ALA A 141 -3.45 0.38 13.42
C ALA A 141 -4.36 -0.83 13.74
N HIS A 142 -4.00 -2.01 13.26
CA HIS A 142 -4.77 -3.22 13.51
C HIS A 142 -4.68 -3.73 14.96
N TYR A 143 -3.51 -3.60 15.59
CA TYR A 143 -3.36 -3.94 17.01
C TYR A 143 -4.15 -2.97 17.92
N GLU A 144 -4.13 -1.68 17.61
CA GLU A 144 -4.72 -0.62 18.43
C GLU A 144 -6.22 -0.42 18.18
N THR A 145 -6.76 -0.85 17.04
CA THR A 145 -8.18 -0.69 16.71
C THR A 145 -8.86 -2.00 16.32
N THR A 146 -8.49 -2.62 15.20
CA THR A 146 -9.21 -3.79 14.65
C THR A 146 -9.24 -4.99 15.60
N GLY A 147 -8.14 -5.28 16.29
CA GLY A 147 -8.07 -6.34 17.30
C GLY A 147 -9.04 -6.11 18.47
N PRO A 148 -8.99 -4.94 19.14
CA PRO A 148 -9.97 -4.57 20.16
C PRO A 148 -11.42 -4.62 19.70
N GLU A 149 -11.71 -4.13 18.49
CA GLU A 149 -13.05 -4.16 17.90
C GLU A 149 -13.56 -5.60 17.81
N ILE A 150 -12.79 -6.49 17.17
CA ILE A 150 -13.13 -7.92 17.04
C ILE A 150 -13.33 -8.58 18.41
N TRP A 151 -12.42 -8.36 19.36
CA TRP A 151 -12.51 -8.93 20.70
C TRP A 151 -13.77 -8.49 21.44
N ASN A 152 -14.09 -7.20 21.39
CA ASN A 152 -15.23 -6.64 22.09
C ASN A 152 -16.55 -7.11 21.45
N ASP A 153 -16.63 -7.09 20.13
CA ASP A 153 -17.83 -7.47 19.39
C ASP A 153 -18.13 -8.98 19.54
N ALA A 154 -17.08 -9.80 19.65
CA ALA A 154 -17.20 -11.22 19.97
C ALA A 154 -17.35 -11.51 21.48
N SER A 155 -17.43 -10.49 22.34
CA SER A 155 -17.49 -10.65 23.81
C SER A 155 -16.34 -11.51 24.40
N GLY A 156 -15.18 -11.51 23.74
CA GLY A 156 -14.04 -12.36 24.09
C GLY A 156 -14.18 -13.84 23.74
N GLU A 157 -15.25 -14.24 23.04
CA GLU A 157 -15.50 -15.63 22.63
C GLU A 157 -14.93 -15.86 21.22
N ILE A 158 -13.60 -15.99 21.14
CA ILE A 158 -12.89 -16.23 19.88
C ILE A 158 -11.96 -17.42 20.06
N ASP A 159 -12.09 -18.45 19.22
CA ASP A 159 -11.16 -19.59 19.20
C ASP A 159 -10.07 -19.44 18.13
N ALA A 160 -10.39 -18.77 17.02
CA ALA A 160 -9.49 -18.61 15.89
C ALA A 160 -9.72 -17.30 15.14
N PHE A 161 -8.62 -16.74 14.61
CA PHE A 161 -8.60 -15.64 13.67
C PHE A 161 -7.91 -16.08 12.38
N VAL A 162 -8.62 -15.96 11.26
CA VAL A 162 -8.14 -16.41 9.95
C VAL A 162 -8.04 -15.19 9.04
N MET A 163 -6.85 -14.96 8.47
CA MET A 163 -6.62 -13.76 7.65
C MET A 163 -5.56 -14.00 6.59
N SER A 164 -5.80 -13.47 5.39
CA SER A 164 -4.80 -13.45 4.31
C SER A 164 -3.80 -12.31 4.47
N ALA A 165 -2.63 -12.42 3.84
CA ALA A 165 -1.60 -11.39 3.94
C ALA A 165 -1.16 -10.83 2.58
N GLY A 166 -1.29 -9.51 2.44
CA GLY A 166 -0.46 -8.72 1.54
C GLY A 166 0.74 -8.18 2.32
N THR A 167 0.60 -6.97 2.86
CA THR A 167 1.62 -6.37 3.75
C THR A 167 1.83 -7.13 5.05
N GLY A 168 0.88 -7.96 5.47
CA GLY A 168 0.91 -8.71 6.73
C GLY A 168 0.51 -7.91 7.98
N GLY A 169 0.22 -6.61 7.86
CA GLY A 169 -0.13 -5.77 9.01
C GLY A 169 -1.38 -6.26 9.76
N THR A 170 -2.43 -6.67 9.04
CA THR A 170 -3.69 -7.13 9.64
C THR A 170 -3.53 -8.43 10.42
N VAL A 171 -2.98 -9.48 9.79
CA VAL A 171 -2.80 -10.79 10.46
C VAL A 171 -1.89 -10.67 11.68
N SER A 172 -0.80 -9.91 11.57
CA SER A 172 0.11 -9.68 12.68
C SER A 172 -0.54 -8.82 13.77
N GLY A 173 -1.13 -7.67 13.43
CA GLY A 173 -1.64 -6.70 14.41
C GLY A 173 -2.82 -7.23 15.21
N VAL A 174 -3.84 -7.76 14.51
CA VAL A 174 -4.99 -8.38 15.16
C VAL A 174 -4.55 -9.60 15.96
N GLY A 175 -3.73 -10.47 15.36
CA GLY A 175 -3.25 -11.69 16.02
C GLY A 175 -2.47 -11.40 17.30
N SER A 176 -1.60 -10.38 17.30
CA SER A 176 -0.85 -9.94 18.49
C SER A 176 -1.79 -9.50 19.60
N TYR A 177 -2.79 -8.67 19.29
CA TYR A 177 -3.76 -8.22 20.28
C TYR A 177 -4.55 -9.39 20.87
N LEU A 178 -5.07 -10.27 20.02
CA LEU A 178 -5.87 -11.42 20.46
C LEU A 178 -5.06 -12.37 21.34
N LYS A 179 -3.83 -12.70 20.97
CA LYS A 179 -2.96 -13.59 21.76
C LYS A 179 -2.51 -13.00 23.09
N GLU A 180 -2.43 -11.68 23.23
CA GLU A 180 -2.21 -11.04 24.53
C GLU A 180 -3.41 -11.21 25.47
N ARG A 181 -4.62 -11.38 24.94
CA ARG A 181 -5.84 -11.63 25.74
C ARG A 181 -6.03 -13.08 26.04
N ASP A 182 -5.84 -13.94 25.04
CA ASP A 182 -5.83 -15.38 25.21
C ASP A 182 -4.80 -16.02 24.26
N PRO A 183 -3.68 -16.54 24.79
CA PRO A 183 -2.65 -17.18 23.97
C PRO A 183 -3.13 -18.49 23.32
N ALA A 184 -4.27 -19.06 23.74
CA ALA A 184 -4.86 -20.24 23.12
C ALA A 184 -5.50 -19.96 21.76
N ILE A 185 -5.83 -18.70 21.45
CA ILE A 185 -6.42 -18.31 20.17
C ILE A 185 -5.48 -18.66 19.03
N ARG A 186 -6.05 -19.33 18.02
CA ARG A 186 -5.33 -19.76 16.82
C ARG A 186 -5.34 -18.66 15.77
N VAL A 187 -4.18 -18.19 15.32
CA VAL A 187 -4.05 -17.27 14.20
C VAL A 187 -3.57 -18.03 12.98
N VAL A 188 -4.37 -18.04 11.92
CA VAL A 188 -4.11 -18.82 10.71
C VAL A 188 -3.99 -17.90 9.50
N LEU A 189 -2.84 -17.98 8.82
CA LEU A 189 -2.61 -17.30 7.55
C LEU A 189 -3.33 -18.05 6.42
N VAL A 190 -4.02 -17.34 5.53
CA VAL A 190 -4.46 -17.88 4.22
C VAL A 190 -3.65 -17.22 3.12
N ASP A 191 -2.94 -17.99 2.32
CA ASP A 191 -1.97 -17.47 1.36
C ASP A 191 -2.22 -18.06 -0.04
N PRO A 192 -2.15 -17.26 -1.12
CA PRO A 192 -2.34 -17.77 -2.47
C PRO A 192 -1.10 -18.50 -3.00
N PRO A 193 -1.26 -19.43 -3.96
CA PRO A 193 -0.15 -20.04 -4.67
C PRO A 193 0.82 -19.00 -5.25
N GLY A 194 2.12 -19.25 -5.08
CA GLY A 194 3.17 -18.36 -5.57
C GLY A 194 3.66 -17.33 -4.55
N SER A 195 2.93 -17.13 -3.45
CA SER A 195 3.46 -16.37 -2.32
C SER A 195 4.44 -17.18 -1.47
N ALA A 196 5.42 -16.48 -0.90
CA ALA A 196 6.43 -17.01 -0.01
C ALA A 196 5.93 -17.19 1.44
N LEU A 197 4.79 -16.61 1.83
CA LEU A 197 4.38 -16.52 3.24
C LEU A 197 3.88 -17.87 3.79
N TYR A 198 3.17 -18.67 3.00
CA TYR A 198 2.77 -20.03 3.39
C TYR A 198 3.98 -20.87 3.78
N ASN A 199 4.99 -20.92 2.92
CA ASN A 199 6.21 -21.69 3.18
C ASN A 199 7.01 -21.12 4.35
N LYS A 200 6.96 -19.79 4.53
CA LYS A 200 7.56 -19.15 5.69
C LYS A 200 6.94 -19.66 6.99
N VAL A 201 5.62 -19.75 7.06
CA VAL A 201 4.89 -20.25 8.23
C VAL A 201 5.07 -21.76 8.43
N LYS A 202 4.85 -22.57 7.39
CA LYS A 202 4.87 -24.04 7.50
C LYS A 202 6.26 -24.65 7.63
N HIS A 203 7.27 -24.00 7.05
CA HIS A 203 8.58 -24.61 6.82
C HIS A 203 9.74 -23.70 7.24
N GLY A 204 9.47 -22.49 7.74
CA GLY A 204 10.50 -21.52 8.13
C GLY A 204 11.24 -20.87 6.97
N VAL A 205 10.89 -21.18 5.72
CA VAL A 205 11.58 -20.71 4.50
C VAL A 205 10.68 -19.80 3.67
N ALA A 206 11.15 -18.59 3.39
CA ALA A 206 10.46 -17.66 2.49
C ALA A 206 10.81 -17.98 1.04
N TYR A 207 10.22 -19.05 0.52
CA TYR A 207 10.44 -19.52 -0.85
C TYR A 207 9.19 -20.23 -1.36
N ALA A 208 8.64 -19.79 -2.49
CA ALA A 208 7.61 -20.49 -3.21
C ALA A 208 8.23 -21.33 -4.35
N PRO A 209 7.85 -22.62 -4.52
CA PRO A 209 8.34 -23.45 -5.64
C PRO A 209 8.14 -22.83 -7.03
N GLN A 210 7.13 -21.97 -7.18
CA GLN A 210 6.84 -21.21 -8.40
C GLN A 210 7.95 -20.19 -8.73
N GLN A 211 8.79 -19.82 -7.75
CA GLN A 211 9.94 -18.91 -7.89
C GLN A 211 11.26 -19.62 -8.24
N ARG A 212 11.27 -20.96 -8.40
CA ARG A 212 12.49 -21.71 -8.79
C ARG A 212 13.03 -21.20 -10.12
N GLU A 213 14.36 -21.05 -10.22
CA GLU A 213 15.07 -20.48 -11.37
C GLU A 213 14.43 -20.89 -12.70
N ARG A 214 13.83 -19.91 -13.37
CA ARG A 214 13.47 -20.03 -14.76
C ARG A 214 14.12 -18.91 -15.54
N SER A 215 14.77 -19.30 -16.63
CA SER A 215 14.94 -18.51 -17.84
C SER A 215 13.54 -18.14 -18.37
N MET A 216 12.83 -17.20 -17.74
CA MET A 216 11.45 -16.87 -18.09
C MET A 216 11.32 -15.46 -18.66
N ARG A 217 10.89 -15.40 -19.93
CA ARG A 217 10.10 -14.27 -20.43
C ARG A 217 8.78 -14.26 -19.65
N ARG A 218 8.54 -13.15 -18.92
CA ARG A 218 7.29 -12.58 -18.32
C ARG A 218 6.00 -13.43 -18.28
N HIS A 219 5.22 -13.19 -17.21
CA HIS A 219 3.79 -13.50 -17.03
C HIS A 219 3.39 -14.98 -17.02
N ARG A 220 3.30 -15.63 -15.84
CA ARG A 220 2.42 -16.81 -15.72
C ARG A 220 2.07 -17.32 -14.31
N TYR A 221 2.33 -16.56 -13.25
CA TYR A 221 1.84 -16.91 -11.91
C TYR A 221 1.25 -15.69 -11.23
N ASP A 222 0.43 -14.94 -11.99
CA ASP A 222 -0.47 -13.96 -11.40
C ASP A 222 -1.65 -14.75 -10.84
N THR A 223 -1.79 -14.76 -9.51
CA THR A 223 -3.02 -15.18 -8.87
C THR A 223 -4.12 -14.18 -9.27
N LEU A 224 -5.35 -14.66 -9.45
CA LEU A 224 -6.51 -13.80 -9.61
C LEU A 224 -6.71 -12.90 -8.37
N ALA A 225 -6.29 -13.36 -7.19
CA ALA A 225 -6.45 -12.61 -5.95
C ALA A 225 -5.50 -11.42 -5.91
N GLU A 226 -6.07 -10.21 -5.85
CA GLU A 226 -5.30 -8.98 -5.79
C GLU A 226 -5.12 -8.49 -4.34
N GLY A 227 -3.96 -7.90 -4.03
CA GLY A 227 -3.67 -7.30 -2.73
C GLY A 227 -3.22 -8.28 -1.65
N ILE A 228 -3.12 -9.57 -1.97
CA ILE A 228 -2.57 -10.62 -1.11
C ILE A 228 -1.48 -11.40 -1.85
N GLY A 229 -0.64 -12.09 -1.09
CA GLY A 229 0.50 -12.83 -1.62
C GLY A 229 1.68 -11.94 -1.96
N LEU A 230 2.82 -12.21 -1.33
CA LEU A 230 4.09 -11.55 -1.63
C LEU A 230 5.22 -12.57 -1.84
N ASP A 231 6.22 -12.13 -2.59
CA ASP A 231 7.46 -12.88 -2.86
C ASP A 231 8.50 -12.75 -1.73
N ARG A 232 8.19 -11.98 -0.68
CA ARG A 232 9.09 -11.62 0.42
C ARG A 232 8.33 -11.46 1.74
N VAL A 233 9.08 -11.50 2.83
CA VAL A 233 8.59 -11.14 4.17
C VAL A 233 8.75 -9.63 4.39
N THR A 234 7.69 -8.96 4.79
CA THR A 234 7.66 -7.53 5.12
C THR A 234 7.96 -7.32 6.61
N ARG A 235 8.32 -6.11 7.03
CA ARG A 235 8.44 -5.78 8.46
C ARG A 235 7.14 -5.99 9.25
N ASN A 236 6.00 -5.64 8.66
CA ASN A 236 4.69 -5.81 9.29
C ASN A 236 4.33 -7.29 9.50
N PHE A 237 4.61 -8.18 8.53
CA PHE A 237 4.41 -9.62 8.71
C PHE A 237 5.39 -10.19 9.74
N ALA A 238 6.67 -9.81 9.64
CA ALA A 238 7.72 -10.26 10.56
C ALA A 238 7.39 -9.92 12.03
N ALA A 239 6.81 -8.75 12.30
CA ALA A 239 6.44 -8.34 13.65
C ALA A 239 5.53 -9.36 14.36
N GLY A 240 4.57 -9.96 13.64
CA GLY A 240 3.73 -11.03 14.18
C GLY A 240 4.42 -12.39 14.13
N TYR A 241 4.98 -12.74 12.97
CA TYR A 241 5.59 -14.06 12.77
C TYR A 241 6.74 -14.35 13.75
N ASP A 242 7.69 -13.41 13.91
CA ASP A 242 8.86 -13.59 14.79
C ASP A 242 8.48 -13.59 16.28
N ALA A 243 7.33 -12.99 16.63
CA ALA A 243 6.75 -13.03 17.96
C ALA A 243 5.93 -14.32 18.24
N GLY A 244 5.87 -15.25 17.28
CA GLY A 244 5.10 -16.50 17.42
C GLY A 244 3.59 -16.30 17.32
N VAL A 245 3.15 -15.22 16.67
CA VAL A 245 1.72 -14.89 16.55
C VAL A 245 1.00 -15.78 15.56
N VAL A 246 1.63 -16.08 14.42
CA VAL A 246 0.99 -16.86 13.34
C VAL A 246 1.22 -18.35 13.59
N ASP A 247 0.18 -19.07 14.00
CA ASP A 247 0.27 -20.48 14.43
C ASP A 247 0.29 -21.47 13.27
N ASP A 248 -0.41 -21.14 12.18
CA ASP A 248 -0.51 -22.02 11.02
C ASP A 248 -0.79 -21.26 9.71
N ALA A 249 -0.69 -21.95 8.58
CA ALA A 249 -1.06 -21.42 7.28
C ALA A 249 -1.87 -22.42 6.43
N LEU A 250 -2.72 -21.89 5.57
CA LEU A 250 -3.46 -22.61 4.55
C LEU A 250 -3.13 -22.00 3.18
N SER A 251 -2.96 -22.86 2.18
CA SER A 251 -2.77 -22.46 0.79
C SER A 251 -4.11 -22.61 0.08
N LEU A 252 -4.62 -21.54 -0.55
CA LEU A 252 -5.94 -21.53 -1.17
C LEU A 252 -5.83 -21.13 -2.64
N SER A 253 -6.35 -21.97 -3.54
CA SER A 253 -6.25 -21.73 -5.00
C SER A 253 -7.20 -20.63 -5.47
N ASP A 254 -6.89 -20.02 -6.62
CA ASP A 254 -7.74 -19.00 -7.24
C ASP A 254 -9.17 -19.49 -7.48
N GLN A 255 -9.33 -20.75 -7.88
CA GLN A 255 -10.67 -21.31 -8.11
C GLN A 255 -11.45 -21.44 -6.81
N GLU A 256 -10.82 -21.89 -5.72
CA GLU A 256 -11.46 -21.94 -4.40
C GLU A 256 -11.85 -20.53 -3.91
N ALA A 257 -11.01 -19.51 -4.15
CA ALA A 257 -11.33 -18.14 -3.78
C ALA A 257 -12.57 -17.62 -4.53
N VAL A 258 -12.62 -17.85 -5.85
CA VAL A 258 -13.76 -17.47 -6.70
C VAL A 258 -15.02 -18.21 -6.28
N ASP A 259 -14.93 -19.52 -6.05
CA ASP A 259 -16.08 -20.34 -5.68
C ASP A 259 -16.69 -19.85 -4.35
N VAL A 260 -15.85 -19.54 -3.36
CA VAL A 260 -16.29 -19.00 -2.07
C VAL A 260 -16.88 -17.59 -2.22
N ALA A 261 -16.28 -16.70 -3.00
CA ALA A 261 -16.82 -15.36 -3.25
C ALA A 261 -18.22 -15.41 -3.90
N HIS A 262 -18.38 -16.29 -4.89
CA HIS A 262 -19.68 -16.53 -5.54
C HIS A 262 -20.70 -17.16 -4.60
N TRP A 263 -20.26 -18.06 -3.71
CA TRP A 263 -21.11 -18.66 -2.69
C TRP A 263 -21.58 -17.61 -1.67
N LEU A 264 -20.67 -16.77 -1.15
CA LEU A 264 -21.00 -15.67 -0.23
C LEU A 264 -22.02 -14.70 -0.84
N LEU A 265 -21.88 -14.37 -2.13
CA LEU A 265 -22.84 -13.51 -2.81
C LEU A 265 -24.22 -14.15 -2.91
N ARG A 266 -24.29 -15.43 -3.25
CA ARG A 266 -25.57 -16.13 -3.53
C ARG A 266 -26.30 -16.55 -2.26
N GLU A 267 -25.58 -17.06 -1.28
CA GLU A 267 -26.15 -17.68 -0.10
C GLU A 267 -26.21 -16.72 1.09
N GLU A 268 -25.23 -15.82 1.23
CA GLU A 268 -25.13 -14.89 2.36
C GLU A 268 -25.41 -13.43 1.98
N GLY A 269 -25.56 -13.13 0.68
CA GLY A 269 -25.80 -11.78 0.17
C GLY A 269 -24.60 -10.83 0.33
N LEU A 270 -23.40 -11.38 0.52
CA LEU A 270 -22.16 -10.61 0.70
C LEU A 270 -21.40 -10.49 -0.62
N PHE A 271 -21.28 -9.27 -1.14
CA PHE A 271 -20.50 -9.00 -2.36
C PHE A 271 -19.08 -8.56 -1.99
N VAL A 272 -18.18 -9.54 -1.96
CA VAL A 272 -16.77 -9.40 -1.54
C VAL A 272 -15.83 -10.11 -2.50
#